data_AF-A0A6M4MFU7-F1
#
_entry.id   AF-A0A6M4MFU7-F1
#
_cell.length_a   1.000
_cell.length_b   1.000
_cell.length_c   1.000
_cell.angle_alpha   90.00
_cell.angle_beta   90.00
_cell.angle_gamma   90.00
#
_symmetry.space_group_name_H-M   'P 1'
#
loop_
_entity.id
_entity.type
_entity.pdbx_description
1 polymer ?
#
loop_
_entity_poly.entity_id
_entity_poly.type
_entity_poly.pdbx_seq_one_letter_code
_entity_poly.pdbx_strand_id
1 'polypeptide(L)'
;MYSDKFFVKLRSQYLFWFIRNELLTQEMEREEAKLNSLDPKKFYPAQYQRKLSEHTLQIEGLLRATERPERGQGKYGMPYVLQKLTNMNERTDWEELMKKALSGSRQFGASHVNLMDSELTGVRNAFENGPYHLFNVMYAESLLHASSALQESIVAALDSIHAKYSHIKDEVKHVLEISGITAIFGGGLKMMDGLDQAINLLFPKNEWRSFQYPMGVTDSSKKVSEIPGIEKQILPLRSAAPILLSYAYIRACYFGEDNYLANICYKAKVLQILRSEYLINNKGWFVKDNTVKNEKLSLSGWQIRKAFQNVKTFGPLPFFAHSLVSPD
;
A
#
# COMPACT_ATOMS: atom_id res chain seq x y z
N MET A 1 10.16 -2.18 -22.32
CA MET A 1 11.13 -1.38 -21.53
C MET A 1 10.52 -0.59 -20.35
N TYR A 2 9.20 -0.37 -20.29
CA TYR A 2 8.56 0.36 -19.17
C TYR A 2 8.22 -0.51 -17.93
N SER A 3 8.31 -1.84 -18.04
CA SER A 3 7.91 -2.80 -16.99
C SER A 3 8.85 -2.86 -15.80
N ASP A 4 10.17 -2.85 -16.05
CA ASP A 4 11.16 -3.34 -15.08
C ASP A 4 11.41 -2.38 -13.90
N LYS A 5 10.81 -1.19 -13.94
CA LYS A 5 10.94 -0.17 -12.89
C LYS A 5 9.64 0.10 -12.12
N PHE A 6 8.54 -0.57 -12.45
CA PHE A 6 7.24 -0.30 -11.81
C PHE A 6 7.28 -0.52 -10.30
N PHE A 7 7.75 -1.68 -9.86
CA PHE A 7 7.85 -2.01 -8.44
C PHE A 7 8.90 -1.20 -7.71
N VAL A 8 10.03 -0.93 -8.36
CA VAL A 8 11.06 -0.03 -7.82
C VAL A 8 10.41 1.32 -7.49
N LYS A 9 9.60 1.85 -8.40
CA LYS A 9 8.86 3.10 -8.20
C LYS A 9 7.80 2.97 -7.11
N LEU A 10 6.98 1.92 -7.14
CA LEU A 10 5.92 1.67 -6.16
C LEU A 10 6.50 1.56 -4.75
N ARG A 11 7.56 0.78 -4.56
CA ARG A 11 8.27 0.61 -3.29
C ARG A 11 8.86 1.93 -2.80
N SER A 12 9.62 2.63 -3.64
CA SER A 12 10.26 3.88 -3.25
C SER A 12 9.24 4.98 -2.91
N GLN A 13 8.13 5.07 -3.64
CA GLN A 13 7.10 6.10 -3.41
C GLN A 13 6.19 5.75 -2.23
N TYR A 14 5.85 4.46 -2.05
CA TYR A 14 5.18 3.99 -0.85
C TYR A 14 6.02 4.27 0.40
N LEU A 15 7.34 4.01 0.34
CA LEU A 15 8.22 4.28 1.47
C LEU A 15 8.26 5.76 1.84
N PHE A 16 8.37 6.66 0.85
CA PHE A 16 8.28 8.10 1.10
C PHE A 16 6.95 8.46 1.79
N TRP A 17 5.85 7.92 1.27
CA TRP A 17 4.54 8.16 1.85
C TRP A 17 4.45 7.65 3.31
N PHE A 18 5.05 6.49 3.60
CA PHE A 18 5.04 5.88 4.94
C PHE A 18 5.80 6.77 5.93
N ILE A 19 7.02 7.14 5.57
CA ILE A 19 7.87 8.05 6.35
C ILE A 19 7.14 9.37 6.62
N ARG A 20 6.52 9.96 5.59
CA ARG A 20 5.73 11.19 5.75
C ARG A 20 4.62 10.99 6.78
N ASN A 21 3.83 9.94 6.64
CA ASN A 21 2.72 9.68 7.56
C ASN A 21 3.24 9.48 8.99
N GLU A 22 4.36 8.80 9.17
CA GLU A 22 4.85 8.54 10.52
C GLU A 22 5.44 9.77 11.20
N LEU A 23 6.08 10.65 10.43
CA LEU A 23 6.47 11.96 10.91
C LEU A 23 5.26 12.84 11.29
N LEU A 24 4.11 12.66 10.63
CA LEU A 24 2.88 13.36 10.99
C LEU A 24 2.25 12.76 12.26
N THR A 25 2.24 11.43 12.42
CA THR A 25 1.78 10.76 13.63
C THR A 25 2.58 11.21 14.85
N GLN A 26 3.91 11.19 14.77
CA GLN A 26 4.76 11.64 15.88
C GLN A 26 4.53 13.12 16.22
N GLU A 27 4.28 13.97 15.22
CA GLU A 27 3.96 15.38 15.47
C GLU A 27 2.59 15.52 16.14
N MET A 28 1.59 14.73 15.75
CA MET A 28 0.29 14.68 16.41
C MET A 28 0.43 14.27 17.87
N GLU A 29 1.15 13.19 18.16
CA GLU A 29 1.39 12.71 19.53
C GLU A 29 2.06 13.79 20.40
N ARG A 30 3.01 14.55 19.82
CA ARG A 30 3.64 15.69 20.51
C ARG A 30 2.65 16.82 20.80
N GLU A 31 1.78 17.15 19.86
CA GLU A 31 0.74 18.16 20.07
C GLU A 31 -0.33 17.70 21.07
N GLU A 32 -0.71 16.43 21.05
CA GLU A 32 -1.60 15.82 22.05
C GLU A 32 -0.98 15.83 23.44
N ALA A 33 0.32 15.52 23.57
CA ALA A 33 1.03 15.60 24.84
C ALA A 33 1.06 17.04 25.39
N LYS A 34 1.29 18.04 24.52
CA LYS A 34 1.21 19.46 24.91
C LYS A 34 -0.19 19.82 25.39
N LEU A 35 -1.22 19.44 24.63
CA LEU A 35 -2.62 19.67 24.96
C LEU A 35 -2.98 19.05 26.33
N ASN A 36 -2.59 17.80 26.57
CA ASN A 36 -2.82 17.08 27.82
C ASN A 36 -2.06 17.67 29.01
N SER A 37 -0.93 18.35 28.76
CA SER A 37 -0.14 19.02 29.80
C SER A 37 -0.61 20.46 30.14
N LEU A 38 -1.61 20.99 29.42
CA LEU A 38 -2.11 22.34 29.67
C LEU A 38 -2.90 22.41 30.98
N ASP A 39 -2.31 23.10 31.95
CA ASP A 39 -2.96 23.37 33.25
C ASP A 39 -3.74 24.69 33.20
N PRO A 40 -5.08 24.68 33.37
CA PRO A 40 -5.90 25.89 33.38
C PRO A 40 -5.51 26.88 34.49
N LYS A 41 -4.85 26.42 35.56
CA LYS A 41 -4.41 27.29 36.67
C LYS A 41 -3.18 28.13 36.32
N LYS A 42 -2.45 27.79 35.25
CA LYS A 42 -1.21 28.49 34.84
C LYS A 42 -1.45 29.60 33.81
N PHE A 43 -2.69 29.80 33.37
CA PHE A 43 -3.04 30.76 32.32
C PHE A 43 -4.28 31.56 32.68
N TYR A 44 -4.39 32.78 32.18
CA TYR A 44 -5.66 33.49 32.18
C TYR A 44 -6.70 32.74 31.32
N PRO A 45 -8.00 32.77 31.66
CA PRO A 45 -9.02 31.98 30.97
C PRO A 45 -9.02 32.13 29.44
N ALA A 46 -8.89 33.35 28.92
CA ALA A 46 -8.84 33.61 27.48
C ALA A 46 -7.56 33.04 26.82
N GLN A 47 -6.43 33.07 27.53
CA GLN A 47 -5.16 32.52 27.05
C GLN A 47 -5.17 30.99 27.04
N TYR A 48 -5.78 30.38 28.05
CA TYR A 48 -5.99 28.93 28.11
C TYR A 48 -6.85 28.45 26.94
N GLN A 49 -8.01 29.08 26.72
CA GLN A 49 -8.91 28.75 25.61
C GLN A 49 -8.23 28.89 24.25
N ARG A 50 -7.44 29.96 24.07
CA ARG A 50 -6.67 30.16 22.84
C ARG A 50 -5.67 29.04 22.59
N LYS A 51 -4.87 28.67 23.58
CA LYS A 51 -3.90 27.56 23.45
C LYS A 51 -4.59 26.23 23.16
N LEU A 52 -5.69 25.95 23.87
CA LEU A 52 -6.47 24.74 23.67
C LEU A 52 -6.96 24.66 22.21
N SER A 53 -7.56 25.74 21.70
CA SER A 53 -8.01 25.82 20.30
C SER A 53 -6.85 25.71 19.30
N GLU A 54 -5.71 26.34 19.56
CA GLU A 54 -4.53 26.29 18.68
C GLU A 54 -4.01 24.84 18.53
N HIS A 55 -3.82 24.12 19.64
CA HIS A 55 -3.35 22.73 19.61
C HIS A 55 -4.38 21.78 18.98
N THR A 56 -5.68 21.93 19.29
CA THR A 56 -6.74 21.12 18.66
C THR A 56 -6.78 21.33 17.15
N LEU A 57 -6.72 22.58 16.66
CA LEU A 57 -6.70 22.88 15.23
C LEU A 57 -5.45 22.34 14.54
N GLN A 58 -4.30 22.35 15.22
CA GLN A 58 -3.07 21.78 14.70
C GLN A 58 -3.17 20.25 14.54
N ILE A 59 -3.72 19.54 15.54
CA ILE A 59 -3.96 18.10 15.49
C ILE A 59 -4.92 17.76 14.34
N GLU A 60 -6.04 18.48 14.23
CA GLU A 60 -6.97 18.30 13.10
C GLU A 60 -6.30 18.55 11.74
N GLY A 61 -5.43 19.55 11.64
CA GLY A 61 -4.69 19.86 10.43
C GLY A 61 -3.74 18.71 10.03
N LEU A 62 -3.06 18.10 11.00
CA LEU A 62 -2.18 16.95 10.78
C LEU A 62 -2.99 15.70 10.39
N LEU A 63 -4.12 15.44 11.07
CA LEU A 63 -5.02 14.33 10.73
C LEU A 63 -5.53 14.45 9.28
N ARG A 64 -5.97 15.64 8.87
CA ARG A 64 -6.40 15.86 7.48
C ARG A 64 -5.27 15.63 6.47
N ALA A 65 -4.01 15.87 6.85
CA ALA A 65 -2.84 15.64 5.98
C ALA A 65 -2.44 14.16 5.87
N THR A 66 -2.76 13.33 6.87
CA THR A 66 -2.58 11.87 6.79
C THR A 66 -3.65 11.21 5.92
N GLU A 67 -4.85 11.80 5.87
CA GLU A 67 -5.96 11.39 4.99
C GLU A 67 -5.81 11.87 3.54
N ARG A 68 -5.27 13.07 3.34
CA ARG A 68 -5.10 13.68 2.01
C ARG A 68 -3.63 13.83 1.71
N PRO A 69 -3.03 12.83 1.08
CA PRO A 69 -1.61 12.80 0.99
C PRO A 69 -1.14 13.85 -0.04
N GLU A 70 -0.05 14.57 0.24
CA GLU A 70 0.48 15.66 -0.62
C GLU A 70 1.62 15.23 -1.56
N ARG A 71 1.48 15.44 -2.88
CA ARG A 71 2.37 14.88 -3.93
C ARG A 71 3.82 15.40 -3.94
N GLY A 72 4.21 16.29 -3.03
CA GLY A 72 5.63 16.60 -2.82
C GLY A 72 5.99 18.04 -2.46
N GLN A 73 5.26 19.08 -2.89
CA GLN A 73 5.62 20.48 -2.58
C GLN A 73 4.65 21.18 -1.62
N GLY A 74 3.73 20.44 -1.01
CA GLY A 74 2.84 21.00 0.00
C GLY A 74 3.49 21.14 1.37
N LYS A 75 2.72 21.65 2.33
CA LYS A 75 3.15 21.95 3.71
C LYS A 75 3.76 20.72 4.41
N TYR A 76 3.26 19.53 4.10
CA TYR A 76 3.68 18.26 4.66
C TYR A 76 4.38 17.37 3.63
N GLY A 77 4.77 17.94 2.48
CA GLY A 77 5.46 17.25 1.40
C GLY A 77 6.95 17.02 1.67
N MET A 78 7.71 16.94 0.59
CA MET A 78 9.14 16.68 0.58
C MET A 78 9.96 17.63 1.45
N PRO A 79 9.78 18.97 1.41
CA PRO A 79 10.56 19.87 2.25
C PRO A 79 10.36 19.60 3.75
N TYR A 80 9.13 19.27 4.16
CA TYR A 80 8.81 18.94 5.53
C TYR A 80 9.48 17.64 5.98
N VAL A 81 9.37 16.58 5.18
CA VAL A 81 10.00 15.28 5.47
C VAL A 81 11.52 15.44 5.58
N LEU A 82 12.15 16.17 4.66
CA LEU A 82 13.58 16.44 4.72
C LEU A 82 13.99 17.20 5.97
N GLN A 83 13.30 18.29 6.27
CA GLN A 83 13.59 19.09 7.46
C GLN A 83 13.52 18.23 8.73
N LYS A 84 12.49 17.39 8.86
CA LYS A 84 12.33 16.53 10.03
C LYS A 84 13.41 15.45 10.13
N LEU A 85 13.76 14.79 9.02
CA LEU A 85 14.83 13.78 9.00
C LEU A 85 16.21 14.39 9.30
N THR A 86 16.54 15.54 8.72
CA THR A 86 17.80 16.25 9.00
C THR A 86 17.90 16.68 10.47
N ASN A 87 16.78 17.05 11.10
CA ASN A 87 16.77 17.39 12.52
C ASN A 87 16.87 16.16 13.44
N MET A 88 16.52 14.97 12.97
CA MET A 88 16.64 13.72 13.73
C MET A 88 18.07 13.18 13.70
N ASN A 89 18.75 13.31 12.57
CA ASN A 89 20.10 12.81 12.40
C ASN A 89 20.89 13.79 11.51
N GLU A 90 21.99 14.35 12.02
CA GLU A 90 22.86 15.35 11.36
C GLU A 90 23.57 14.85 10.08
N ARG A 91 23.14 13.71 9.53
CA ARG A 91 23.66 13.15 8.28
C ARG A 91 23.12 13.89 7.05
N THR A 92 23.99 14.02 6.05
CA THR A 92 23.88 14.99 4.96
C THR A 92 23.36 14.45 3.61
N ASP A 93 22.84 13.22 3.53
CA ASP A 93 22.41 12.60 2.26
C ASP A 93 20.88 12.35 2.12
N TRP A 94 20.07 12.78 3.10
CA TRP A 94 18.60 12.61 3.06
C TRP A 94 17.95 13.21 1.81
N GLU A 95 18.42 14.37 1.37
CA GLU A 95 17.89 15.07 0.20
C GLU A 95 18.04 14.25 -1.07
N GLU A 96 19.21 13.65 -1.29
CA GLU A 96 19.47 12.85 -2.47
C GLU A 96 18.66 11.54 -2.44
N LEU A 97 18.57 10.89 -1.28
CA LEU A 97 17.80 9.67 -1.08
C LEU A 97 16.31 9.88 -1.36
N MET A 98 15.72 10.94 -0.81
CA MET A 98 14.30 11.22 -0.97
C MET A 98 13.97 11.74 -2.38
N LYS A 99 14.89 12.47 -3.05
CA LYS A 99 14.73 12.82 -4.49
C LYS A 99 14.72 11.57 -5.37
N LYS A 100 15.58 10.59 -5.06
CA LYS A 100 15.57 9.27 -5.73
C LYS A 100 14.27 8.51 -5.46
N ALA A 101 13.74 8.62 -4.24
CA ALA A 101 12.48 7.98 -3.84
C ALA A 101 11.28 8.47 -4.66
N LEU A 102 11.09 9.79 -4.73
CA LEU A 102 9.99 10.45 -5.45
C LEU A 102 10.08 10.27 -6.97
N SER A 103 11.29 10.23 -7.51
CA SER A 103 11.51 9.94 -8.93
C SER A 103 11.33 8.45 -9.25
N GLY A 104 11.41 7.58 -8.24
CA GLY A 104 11.41 6.12 -8.36
C GLY A 104 12.45 5.61 -9.37
N SER A 105 13.56 6.34 -9.47
CA SER A 105 14.64 6.09 -10.42
C SER A 105 15.60 5.01 -9.92
N ARG A 106 15.61 4.74 -8.60
CA ARG A 106 16.46 3.75 -7.93
C ARG A 106 15.77 3.23 -6.65
N GLN A 107 16.01 1.97 -6.29
CA GLN A 107 15.60 1.44 -4.98
C GLN A 107 16.54 1.96 -3.89
N PHE A 108 16.01 2.05 -2.66
CA PHE A 108 16.84 2.23 -1.47
C PHE A 108 17.71 0.99 -1.24
N GLY A 109 18.98 1.21 -0.90
CA GLY A 109 19.84 0.13 -0.40
C GLY A 109 19.50 -0.23 1.05
N ALA A 110 19.76 -1.47 1.46
CA ALA A 110 19.46 -1.98 2.80
C ALA A 110 20.08 -1.12 3.92
N SER A 111 21.29 -0.59 3.72
CA SER A 111 21.94 0.32 4.68
C SER A 111 21.12 1.58 4.96
N HIS A 112 20.54 2.18 3.93
CA HIS A 112 19.68 3.38 4.09
C HIS A 112 18.36 3.03 4.78
N VAL A 113 17.77 1.87 4.46
CA VAL A 113 16.53 1.42 5.11
C VAL A 113 16.76 1.16 6.59
N ASN A 114 17.84 0.48 6.96
CA ASN A 114 18.18 0.22 8.36
C ASN A 114 18.45 1.51 9.13
N LEU A 115 19.12 2.49 8.50
CA LEU A 115 19.35 3.79 9.11
C LEU A 115 18.04 4.57 9.33
N MET A 116 17.11 4.54 8.37
CA MET A 116 15.81 5.17 8.55
C MET A 116 15.00 4.47 9.63
N ASP A 117 15.07 3.14 9.72
CA ASP A 117 14.32 2.35 10.70
C ASP A 117 14.80 2.56 12.14
N SER A 118 16.08 2.92 12.34
CA SER A 118 16.57 3.31 13.67
C SER A 118 16.02 4.65 14.16
N GLU A 119 15.59 5.53 13.25
CA GLU A 119 15.01 6.84 13.57
C GLU A 119 13.47 6.82 13.55
N LEU A 120 12.89 6.01 12.67
CA LEU A 120 11.46 5.89 12.42
C LEU A 120 11.07 4.42 12.39
N THR A 121 10.45 3.95 13.47
CA THR A 121 10.05 2.55 13.62
C THR A 121 9.13 2.10 12.48
N GLY A 122 9.40 0.91 11.93
CA GLY A 122 8.54 0.28 10.93
C GLY A 122 8.86 0.64 9.48
N VAL A 123 9.85 1.50 9.24
CA VAL A 123 10.35 1.82 7.89
C VAL A 123 10.83 0.56 7.18
N ARG A 124 11.59 -0.31 7.87
CA ARG A 124 12.09 -1.54 7.28
C ARG A 124 10.94 -2.47 6.89
N ASN A 125 9.98 -2.63 7.80
CA ASN A 125 8.78 -3.43 7.56
C ASN A 125 7.97 -2.90 6.37
N ALA A 126 7.80 -1.58 6.27
CA ALA A 126 7.11 -0.94 5.14
C ALA A 126 7.87 -1.12 3.81
N PHE A 127 9.20 -1.08 3.82
CA PHE A 127 10.02 -1.29 2.63
C PHE A 127 9.96 -2.74 2.12
N GLU A 128 10.06 -3.70 3.03
CA GLU A 128 10.07 -5.14 2.73
C GLU A 128 8.68 -5.59 2.28
N ASN A 129 7.65 -5.31 3.08
CA ASN A 129 6.30 -5.85 2.88
C ASN A 129 5.44 -5.02 1.93
N GLY A 130 5.67 -3.71 1.87
CA GLY A 130 4.83 -2.80 1.09
C GLY A 130 3.44 -2.57 1.70
N PRO A 131 2.53 -1.89 0.97
CA PRO A 131 1.18 -1.64 1.44
C PRO A 131 0.42 -2.95 1.59
N TYR A 132 -0.06 -3.26 2.80
CA TYR A 132 -0.79 -4.50 3.11
C TYR A 132 -0.13 -5.73 2.46
N HIS A 133 1.14 -5.97 2.79
CA HIS A 133 1.98 -7.09 2.33
C HIS A 133 2.02 -7.35 0.81
N LEU A 134 1.64 -6.35 -0.01
CA LEU A 134 1.60 -6.47 -1.47
C LEU A 134 2.92 -6.98 -2.05
N PHE A 135 4.06 -6.53 -1.52
CA PHE A 135 5.36 -6.96 -2.01
C PHE A 135 5.62 -8.43 -1.63
N ASN A 136 5.29 -8.85 -0.41
CA ASN A 136 5.46 -10.25 0.00
C ASN A 136 4.67 -11.20 -0.90
N VAL A 137 3.43 -10.85 -1.24
CA VAL A 137 2.62 -11.64 -2.19
C VAL A 137 3.30 -11.73 -3.55
N MET A 138 3.85 -10.62 -4.03
CA MET A 138 4.43 -10.54 -5.38
C MET A 138 5.78 -11.24 -5.50
N TYR A 139 6.58 -11.23 -4.43
CA TYR A 139 7.88 -11.90 -4.36
C TYR A 139 7.82 -13.36 -3.91
N ALA A 140 6.67 -13.82 -3.43
CA ALA A 140 6.48 -15.19 -2.96
C ALA A 140 7.00 -16.24 -3.96
N GLU A 141 7.59 -17.29 -3.38
CA GLU A 141 8.20 -18.40 -4.15
C GLU A 141 7.17 -19.46 -4.53
N SER A 142 6.09 -19.58 -3.78
CA SER A 142 5.05 -20.58 -3.98
C SER A 142 3.66 -20.02 -3.72
N LEU A 143 2.63 -20.74 -4.21
CA LEU A 143 1.23 -20.39 -3.98
C LEU A 143 0.94 -20.28 -2.48
N LEU A 144 1.46 -21.21 -1.66
CA LEU A 144 1.23 -21.21 -0.22
C LEU A 144 1.73 -19.92 0.45
N HIS A 145 2.96 -19.50 0.13
CA HIS A 145 3.52 -18.26 0.68
C HIS A 145 2.76 -17.02 0.19
N ALA A 146 2.37 -16.99 -1.08
CA ALA A 146 1.60 -15.89 -1.65
C ALA A 146 0.21 -15.78 -0.98
N SER A 147 -0.46 -16.91 -0.79
CA SER A 147 -1.74 -17.01 -0.11
C SER A 147 -1.64 -16.59 1.36
N SER A 148 -0.57 -17.00 2.06
CA SER A 148 -0.33 -16.59 3.45
C SER A 148 -0.17 -15.09 3.60
N ALA A 149 0.67 -14.47 2.77
CA ALA A 149 0.84 -13.03 2.78
C ALA A 149 -0.47 -12.29 2.45
N LEU A 150 -1.30 -12.82 1.53
CA LEU A 150 -2.62 -12.25 1.26
C LEU A 150 -3.57 -12.40 2.47
N GLN A 151 -3.56 -13.54 3.15
CA GLN A 151 -4.36 -13.74 4.36
C GLN A 151 -3.98 -12.73 5.45
N GLU A 152 -2.68 -12.55 5.71
CA GLU A 152 -2.16 -11.53 6.64
C GLU A 152 -2.60 -10.12 6.24
N SER A 153 -2.61 -9.82 4.94
CA SER A 153 -3.10 -8.54 4.41
C SER A 153 -4.57 -8.31 4.69
N ILE A 154 -5.40 -9.33 4.51
CA ILE A 154 -6.83 -9.25 4.79
C ILE A 154 -7.06 -9.07 6.29
N VAL A 155 -6.39 -9.87 7.13
CA VAL A 155 -6.49 -9.77 8.60
C VAL A 155 -6.10 -8.37 9.08
N ALA A 156 -5.00 -7.82 8.60
CA ALA A 156 -4.57 -6.46 8.95
C ALA A 156 -5.58 -5.38 8.50
N ALA A 157 -6.37 -5.64 7.46
CA ALA A 157 -7.40 -4.72 6.98
C ALA A 157 -8.73 -4.86 7.74
N LEU A 158 -8.98 -5.97 8.44
CA LEU A 158 -10.23 -6.20 9.16
C LEU A 158 -10.51 -5.15 10.25
N ASP A 159 -9.48 -4.60 10.87
CA ASP A 159 -9.64 -3.55 11.88
C ASP A 159 -10.04 -2.20 11.29
N SER A 160 -9.85 -2.02 9.97
CA SER A 160 -10.31 -0.83 9.24
C SER A 160 -11.75 -0.92 8.74
N ILE A 161 -12.45 -2.05 8.99
CA ILE A 161 -13.85 -2.23 8.59
C ILE A 161 -14.75 -1.33 9.43
N HIS A 162 -15.63 -0.60 8.75
CA HIS A 162 -16.61 0.27 9.40
C HIS A 162 -17.56 -0.56 10.30
N ALA A 163 -17.88 -0.06 11.50
CA ALA A 163 -18.65 -0.78 12.54
C ALA A 163 -19.96 -1.42 12.03
N LYS A 164 -20.64 -0.76 11.08
CA LYS A 164 -21.81 -1.26 10.34
C LYS A 164 -21.61 -2.69 9.75
N TYR A 165 -20.40 -3.06 9.38
CA TYR A 165 -20.06 -4.33 8.75
C TYR A 165 -19.29 -5.27 9.69
N SER A 166 -19.46 -5.12 11.02
CA SER A 166 -18.82 -5.98 12.02
C SER A 166 -19.11 -7.48 11.81
N HIS A 167 -20.35 -7.83 11.44
CA HIS A 167 -20.70 -9.21 11.09
C HIS A 167 -19.84 -9.78 9.96
N ILE A 168 -19.51 -8.98 8.94
CA ILE A 168 -18.64 -9.40 7.83
C ILE A 168 -17.21 -9.57 8.32
N LYS A 169 -16.74 -8.71 9.24
CA LYS A 169 -15.41 -8.83 9.85
C LYS A 169 -15.27 -10.20 10.53
N ASP A 170 -16.23 -10.58 11.35
CA ASP A 170 -16.19 -11.84 12.10
C ASP A 170 -16.30 -13.06 11.16
N GLU A 171 -17.18 -12.98 10.16
CA GLU A 171 -17.34 -14.03 9.15
C GLU A 171 -16.06 -14.23 8.33
N VAL A 172 -15.44 -13.16 7.84
CA VAL A 172 -14.17 -13.23 7.12
C VAL A 172 -13.06 -13.80 8.00
N LYS A 173 -12.98 -13.38 9.27
CA LYS A 173 -11.98 -13.90 10.20
C LYS A 173 -12.15 -15.42 10.38
N HIS A 174 -13.38 -15.87 10.59
CA HIS A 174 -13.68 -17.30 10.75
C HIS A 174 -13.31 -18.12 9.50
N VAL A 175 -13.66 -17.63 8.31
CA VAL A 175 -13.29 -18.26 7.04
C VAL A 175 -11.78 -18.40 6.90
N LEU A 176 -11.01 -17.36 7.24
CA LEU A 176 -9.55 -17.37 7.15
C LEU A 176 -8.89 -18.28 8.21
N GLU A 177 -9.46 -18.39 9.41
CA GLU A 177 -9.01 -19.33 10.44
C GLU A 177 -9.17 -20.78 9.98
N ILE A 178 -10.34 -21.14 9.45
CA ILE A 178 -10.59 -22.47 8.87
C ILE A 178 -9.66 -22.73 7.69
N SER A 179 -9.47 -21.73 6.83
CA SER A 179 -8.55 -21.80 5.69
C SER A 179 -7.13 -22.13 6.12
N GLY A 180 -6.63 -21.45 7.16
CA GLY A 180 -5.29 -21.70 7.72
C GLY A 180 -5.13 -23.12 8.27
N ILE A 181 -6.14 -23.63 8.98
CA ILE A 181 -6.12 -25.01 9.51
C ILE A 181 -6.14 -26.03 8.36
N THR A 182 -7.01 -25.84 7.38
CA THR A 182 -7.16 -26.78 6.25
C THR A 182 -5.96 -26.73 5.29
N ALA A 183 -5.24 -25.60 5.22
CA ALA A 183 -4.01 -25.46 4.47
C ALA A 183 -2.88 -26.38 4.98
N ILE A 184 -2.91 -26.81 6.25
CA ILE A 184 -1.95 -27.80 6.78
C ILE A 184 -2.01 -29.11 5.98
N PHE A 185 -3.19 -29.50 5.51
CA PHE A 185 -3.41 -30.76 4.81
C PHE A 185 -3.49 -30.62 3.29
N GLY A 186 -3.97 -29.47 2.79
CA GLY A 186 -4.15 -29.24 1.34
C GLY A 186 -3.30 -28.13 0.74
N GLY A 187 -2.35 -27.60 1.50
CA GLY A 187 -1.40 -26.58 1.06
C GLY A 187 -2.06 -25.30 0.53
N GLY A 188 -1.39 -24.65 -0.42
CA GLY A 188 -1.81 -23.35 -0.95
C GLY A 188 -3.15 -23.35 -1.68
N LEU A 189 -3.62 -24.49 -2.20
CA LEU A 189 -4.93 -24.60 -2.85
C LEU A 189 -6.07 -24.47 -1.85
N LYS A 190 -6.00 -25.18 -0.72
CA LYS A 190 -7.00 -25.04 0.35
C LYS A 190 -6.98 -23.64 0.97
N MET A 191 -5.80 -23.06 1.10
CA MET A 191 -5.68 -21.67 1.52
C MET A 191 -6.39 -20.71 0.56
N MET A 192 -6.27 -20.94 -0.76
CA MET A 192 -6.96 -20.16 -1.77
C MET A 192 -8.48 -20.34 -1.76
N ASP A 193 -9.01 -21.52 -1.44
CA ASP A 193 -10.45 -21.73 -1.33
C ASP A 193 -11.07 -20.81 -0.25
N GLY A 194 -10.40 -20.66 0.90
CA GLY A 194 -10.83 -19.73 1.94
C GLY A 194 -10.60 -18.27 1.58
N LEU A 195 -9.50 -17.95 0.89
CA LEU A 195 -9.27 -16.58 0.39
C LEU A 195 -10.30 -16.17 -0.66
N ASP A 196 -10.71 -17.07 -1.56
CA ASP A 196 -11.77 -16.83 -2.53
C ASP A 196 -13.09 -16.47 -1.81
N GLN A 197 -13.43 -17.19 -0.74
CA GLN A 197 -14.61 -16.90 0.09
C GLN A 197 -14.48 -15.55 0.80
N ALA A 198 -13.34 -15.27 1.44
CA ALA A 198 -13.08 -14.00 2.11
C ALA A 198 -13.17 -12.80 1.14
N ILE A 199 -12.61 -12.92 -0.06
CA ILE A 199 -12.68 -11.87 -1.09
C ILE A 199 -14.13 -11.66 -1.55
N ASN A 200 -14.92 -12.71 -1.72
CA ASN A 200 -16.33 -12.58 -2.09
C ASN A 200 -17.17 -11.89 -1.00
N LEU A 201 -16.85 -12.11 0.28
CA LEU A 201 -17.49 -11.43 1.40
C LEU A 201 -17.11 -9.94 1.46
N LEU A 202 -15.82 -9.63 1.32
CA LEU A 202 -15.31 -8.25 1.39
C LEU A 202 -15.69 -7.40 0.18
N PHE A 203 -15.95 -8.04 -0.96
CA PHE A 203 -16.26 -7.38 -2.21
C PHE A 203 -17.43 -8.12 -2.90
N PRO A 204 -18.66 -7.93 -2.41
CA PRO A 204 -19.82 -8.63 -2.95
C PRO A 204 -20.16 -8.14 -4.36
N LYS A 205 -20.64 -9.06 -5.21
CA LYS A 205 -21.08 -8.81 -6.62
C LYS A 205 -19.95 -8.47 -7.60
N ASN A 206 -18.76 -8.98 -7.37
CA ASN A 206 -17.66 -8.83 -8.32
C ASN A 206 -17.78 -9.77 -9.51
N GLU A 207 -18.03 -9.19 -10.68
CA GLU A 207 -18.05 -9.88 -11.97
C GLU A 207 -16.67 -9.91 -12.65
N TRP A 208 -15.58 -9.73 -11.88
CA TRP A 208 -14.24 -9.56 -12.46
C TRP A 208 -13.70 -10.80 -13.16
N ARG A 209 -14.25 -11.98 -12.85
CA ARG A 209 -13.99 -13.25 -13.55
C ARG A 209 -14.74 -13.37 -14.88
N SER A 210 -15.86 -12.67 -15.04
CA SER A 210 -16.71 -12.72 -16.24
C SER A 210 -16.44 -11.52 -17.14
N PHE A 211 -15.45 -11.61 -18.03
CA PHE A 211 -15.38 -10.71 -19.19
C PHE A 211 -14.66 -11.33 -20.39
N GLN A 212 -15.29 -11.19 -21.56
CA GLN A 212 -14.71 -11.34 -22.90
C GLN A 212 -14.36 -9.94 -23.42
N TYR A 213 -13.16 -9.75 -23.99
CA TYR A 213 -12.75 -8.49 -24.64
C TYR A 213 -13.87 -7.99 -25.60
N PRO A 214 -14.22 -6.70 -25.57
CA PRO A 214 -13.29 -5.67 -26.02
C PRO A 214 -13.19 -4.45 -25.08
N MET A 215 -12.00 -3.84 -25.06
CA MET A 215 -11.73 -2.59 -24.35
C MET A 215 -12.52 -1.42 -24.95
N GLY A 216 -13.61 -1.04 -24.30
CA GLY A 216 -14.21 0.29 -24.40
C GLY A 216 -13.67 1.18 -23.29
N VAL A 217 -13.01 2.27 -23.67
CA VAL A 217 -12.45 3.29 -22.77
C VAL A 217 -13.56 3.84 -21.88
N THR A 218 -13.44 3.68 -20.55
CA THR A 218 -14.32 4.39 -19.61
C THR A 218 -13.84 5.82 -19.45
N ASP A 219 -14.77 6.77 -19.53
CA ASP A 219 -14.52 8.20 -19.37
C ASP A 219 -13.68 8.53 -18.13
N SER A 220 -12.61 9.28 -18.36
CA SER A 220 -11.58 9.64 -17.38
C SER A 220 -11.93 10.86 -16.52
N SER A 221 -13.17 11.37 -16.61
CA SER A 221 -13.63 12.56 -15.89
C SER A 221 -14.21 12.29 -14.51
N LYS A 222 -14.50 11.03 -14.17
CA LYS A 222 -15.07 10.66 -12.87
C LYS A 222 -14.04 10.69 -11.75
N LYS A 223 -14.42 11.25 -10.59
CA LYS A 223 -13.57 11.26 -9.38
C LYS A 223 -13.29 9.81 -8.94
N VAL A 224 -12.19 9.57 -8.23
CA VAL A 224 -11.82 8.24 -7.70
C VAL A 224 -12.92 7.64 -6.81
N SER A 225 -13.74 8.50 -6.19
CA SER A 225 -14.94 8.15 -5.41
C SER A 225 -16.13 7.66 -6.25
N GLU A 226 -16.04 7.72 -7.58
CA GLU A 226 -17.09 7.38 -8.57
C GLU A 226 -16.59 6.27 -9.54
N ILE A 227 -15.76 5.36 -9.05
CA ILE A 227 -15.28 4.17 -9.77
C ILE A 227 -16.24 2.99 -9.56
N PRO A 228 -16.97 2.53 -10.61
CA PRO A 228 -17.93 1.44 -10.48
C PRO A 228 -17.27 0.13 -10.02
N GLY A 229 -17.87 -0.55 -9.04
CA GLY A 229 -17.42 -1.84 -8.49
C GLY A 229 -16.64 -1.75 -7.17
N ILE A 230 -16.24 -0.53 -6.78
CA ILE A 230 -15.52 -0.24 -5.52
C ILE A 230 -16.32 0.70 -4.59
N GLU A 231 -17.39 1.31 -5.11
CA GLU A 231 -18.19 2.36 -4.47
C GLU A 231 -19.04 1.93 -3.25
N LYS A 232 -19.07 0.64 -2.89
CA LYS A 232 -19.77 0.13 -1.68
C LYS A 232 -18.85 -0.66 -0.77
N GLN A 233 -17.56 -0.31 -0.72
CA GLN A 233 -16.59 -1.18 -0.06
C GLN A 233 -16.71 -1.17 1.47
N ILE A 234 -16.66 -2.38 2.00
CA ILE A 234 -16.54 -2.71 3.42
C ILE A 234 -15.19 -2.23 3.97
N LEU A 235 -14.20 -2.09 3.10
CA LEU A 235 -12.84 -1.66 3.38
C LEU A 235 -12.52 -0.27 2.79
N PRO A 236 -11.68 0.54 3.44
CA PRO A 236 -11.10 1.74 2.84
C PRO A 236 -10.30 1.43 1.55
N LEU A 237 -10.27 2.37 0.60
CA LEU A 237 -9.52 2.20 -0.66
C LEU A 237 -8.04 1.87 -0.45
N ARG A 238 -7.44 2.49 0.56
CA ARG A 238 -6.05 2.29 1.00
C ARG A 238 -5.76 0.84 1.42
N SER A 239 -6.75 0.06 1.86
CA SER A 239 -6.57 -1.37 2.15
C SER A 239 -7.11 -2.27 1.03
N ALA A 240 -8.23 -1.91 0.43
CA ALA A 240 -8.86 -2.68 -0.64
C ALA A 240 -7.98 -2.80 -1.89
N ALA A 241 -7.37 -1.70 -2.35
CA ALA A 241 -6.58 -1.67 -3.57
C ALA A 241 -5.39 -2.65 -3.56
N PRO A 242 -4.51 -2.66 -2.53
CA PRO A 242 -3.41 -3.63 -2.47
C PRO A 242 -3.91 -5.07 -2.33
N ILE A 243 -4.95 -5.33 -1.52
CA ILE A 243 -5.54 -6.67 -1.37
C ILE A 243 -6.06 -7.20 -2.71
N LEU A 244 -6.82 -6.40 -3.44
CA LEU A 244 -7.36 -6.78 -4.75
C LEU A 244 -6.26 -7.03 -5.78
N LEU A 245 -5.22 -6.20 -5.79
CA LEU A 245 -4.08 -6.40 -6.68
C LEU A 245 -3.30 -7.67 -6.34
N SER A 246 -3.05 -7.93 -5.06
CA SER A 246 -2.42 -9.16 -4.55
C SER A 246 -3.21 -10.40 -4.98
N TYR A 247 -4.51 -10.41 -4.72
CA TYR A 247 -5.39 -11.51 -5.11
C TYR A 247 -5.37 -11.74 -6.62
N ALA A 248 -5.52 -10.67 -7.40
CA ALA A 248 -5.51 -10.77 -8.86
C ALA A 248 -4.18 -11.25 -9.43
N TYR A 249 -3.06 -10.86 -8.80
CA TYR A 249 -1.73 -11.34 -9.15
C TYR A 249 -1.59 -12.84 -8.88
N ILE A 250 -2.07 -13.34 -7.73
CA ILE A 250 -2.06 -14.78 -7.41
C ILE A 250 -2.87 -15.55 -8.47
N ARG A 251 -4.08 -15.09 -8.80
CA ARG A 251 -4.94 -15.72 -9.83
C ARG A 251 -4.23 -15.78 -11.20
N ALA A 252 -3.60 -14.69 -11.63
CA ALA A 252 -2.84 -14.66 -12.87
C ALA A 252 -1.57 -15.53 -12.85
N CYS A 253 -0.85 -15.59 -11.72
CA CYS A 253 0.42 -16.29 -11.61
C CYS A 253 0.28 -17.80 -11.46
N TYR A 254 -0.71 -18.27 -10.70
CA TYR A 254 -0.84 -19.70 -10.35
C TYR A 254 -2.01 -20.40 -11.03
N PHE A 255 -2.99 -19.64 -11.54
CA PHE A 255 -4.20 -20.20 -12.17
C PHE A 255 -4.37 -19.79 -13.64
N GLY A 256 -3.42 -19.02 -14.20
CA GLY A 256 -3.46 -18.59 -15.60
C GLY A 256 -4.53 -17.54 -15.92
N GLU A 257 -5.13 -16.92 -14.90
CA GLU A 257 -6.23 -15.95 -15.06
C GLU A 257 -5.72 -14.53 -15.32
N ASP A 258 -4.87 -14.38 -16.35
CA ASP A 258 -4.23 -13.10 -16.71
C ASP A 258 -5.26 -11.97 -16.99
N ASN A 259 -6.42 -12.31 -17.55
CA ASN A 259 -7.50 -11.36 -17.82
C ASN A 259 -8.07 -10.74 -16.54
N TYR A 260 -8.10 -11.51 -15.45
CA TYR A 260 -8.58 -11.03 -14.16
C TYR A 260 -7.67 -9.92 -13.62
N LEU A 261 -6.35 -10.11 -13.69
CA LEU A 261 -5.37 -9.09 -13.33
C LEU A 261 -5.49 -7.82 -14.18
N ALA A 262 -5.70 -7.96 -15.49
CA ALA A 262 -5.92 -6.82 -16.37
C ALA A 262 -7.20 -6.03 -16.01
N ASN A 263 -8.31 -6.75 -15.71
CA ASN A 263 -9.57 -6.14 -15.30
C ASN A 263 -9.41 -5.32 -14.00
N ILE A 264 -8.74 -5.89 -13.00
CA ILE A 264 -8.50 -5.21 -11.73
C ILE A 264 -7.61 -3.98 -11.93
N CYS A 265 -6.52 -4.11 -12.70
CA CYS A 265 -5.61 -3.01 -12.96
C CYS A 265 -6.28 -1.83 -13.70
N TYR A 266 -7.07 -2.13 -14.75
CA TYR A 266 -7.56 -1.10 -15.68
C TYR A 266 -9.04 -0.75 -15.54
N LYS A 267 -9.94 -1.75 -15.48
CA LYS A 267 -11.39 -1.51 -15.37
C LYS A 267 -11.76 -1.04 -13.97
N ALA A 268 -11.24 -1.73 -12.95
CA ALA A 268 -11.41 -1.32 -11.55
C ALA A 268 -10.42 -0.20 -11.14
N LYS A 269 -9.53 0.22 -12.05
CA LYS A 269 -8.60 1.34 -11.87
C LYS A 269 -7.75 1.21 -10.58
N VAL A 270 -7.47 0.00 -10.11
CA VAL A 270 -6.74 -0.23 -8.84
C VAL A 270 -5.37 0.43 -8.85
N LEU A 271 -4.68 0.44 -9.99
CA LEU A 271 -3.41 1.15 -10.13
C LEU A 271 -3.55 2.67 -9.94
N GLN A 272 -4.66 3.24 -10.40
CA GLN A 272 -4.97 4.66 -10.21
C GLN A 272 -5.29 4.97 -8.73
N ILE A 273 -5.97 4.05 -8.04
CA ILE A 273 -6.29 4.15 -6.61
C ILE A 273 -5.02 4.06 -5.77
N LEU A 274 -4.18 3.04 -5.97
CA LEU A 274 -2.88 2.96 -5.30
C LEU A 274 -2.09 4.24 -5.50
N ARG A 275 -2.19 4.81 -6.70
CA ARG A 275 -1.51 6.06 -7.02
C ARG A 275 -2.05 7.27 -6.25
N SER A 276 -3.37 7.40 -6.13
CA SER A 276 -3.95 8.50 -5.35
C SER A 276 -3.70 8.35 -3.85
N GLU A 277 -3.83 7.13 -3.31
CA GLU A 277 -3.71 6.85 -1.88
C GLU A 277 -2.27 6.96 -1.37
N TYR A 278 -1.26 6.61 -2.20
CA TYR A 278 0.15 6.56 -1.81
C TYR A 278 1.05 7.60 -2.50
N LEU A 279 0.48 8.69 -3.03
CA LEU A 279 1.23 9.82 -3.62
C LEU A 279 2.15 9.50 -4.77
N ILE A 280 1.70 8.62 -5.63
CA ILE A 280 2.58 8.04 -6.61
C ILE A 280 2.67 8.97 -7.84
N ASN A 281 3.89 9.25 -8.28
CA ASN A 281 4.21 10.15 -9.39
C ASN A 281 3.74 9.58 -10.73
N ASN A 282 3.13 10.42 -11.57
CA ASN A 282 2.65 10.09 -12.91
C ASN A 282 3.75 9.68 -13.91
N LYS A 283 5.01 10.08 -13.69
CA LYS A 283 6.09 9.85 -14.64
C LYS A 283 6.50 8.36 -14.70
N GLY A 284 5.96 7.66 -15.70
CA GLY A 284 6.33 6.30 -16.08
C GLY A 284 5.67 5.21 -15.26
N TRP A 285 4.40 5.43 -14.88
CA TRP A 285 3.43 4.38 -14.60
C TRP A 285 2.80 3.87 -15.90
N PHE A 286 2.23 2.66 -15.88
CA PHE A 286 1.53 2.08 -17.03
C PHE A 286 0.37 2.94 -17.54
N VAL A 287 -0.15 3.83 -16.69
CA VAL A 287 -1.28 4.70 -16.98
C VAL A 287 -0.84 6.15 -16.74
N LYS A 288 -0.68 6.93 -17.82
CA LYS A 288 -0.51 8.39 -17.71
C LYS A 288 -1.87 9.01 -17.40
N ASP A 289 -1.89 10.00 -16.49
CA ASP A 289 -3.03 10.89 -16.36
C ASP A 289 -3.28 11.57 -17.71
N ASN A 290 -4.48 11.38 -18.25
CA ASN A 290 -5.06 12.10 -19.39
C ASN A 290 -4.52 11.80 -20.79
N THR A 291 -3.64 10.80 -20.97
CA THR A 291 -3.28 10.34 -22.32
C THR A 291 -3.13 8.82 -22.37
N VAL A 292 -4.26 8.13 -22.49
CA VAL A 292 -4.32 7.00 -23.43
C VAL A 292 -4.92 7.59 -24.71
N LYS A 293 -4.19 8.50 -25.36
CA LYS A 293 -4.50 8.87 -26.74
C LYS A 293 -4.09 7.67 -27.58
N ASN A 294 -5.03 6.78 -27.88
CA ASN A 294 -5.05 5.84 -29.01
C ASN A 294 -3.77 5.04 -29.36
N GLU A 295 -2.74 5.03 -28.53
CA GLU A 295 -1.62 4.14 -28.69
C GLU A 295 -1.98 2.82 -28.02
N LYS A 296 -1.89 1.76 -28.81
CA LYS A 296 -2.06 0.35 -28.49
C LYS A 296 -1.27 -0.07 -27.23
N LEU A 297 -1.70 0.37 -26.05
CA LEU A 297 -1.42 -0.26 -24.76
C LEU A 297 -2.53 -1.28 -24.50
N SER A 298 -2.76 -2.16 -25.47
CA SER A 298 -3.34 -3.48 -25.22
C SER A 298 -2.29 -4.32 -24.51
N LEU A 299 -1.92 -3.93 -23.28
CA LEU A 299 -1.10 -4.80 -22.46
C LEU A 299 -1.96 -6.01 -22.12
N SER A 300 -1.70 -7.14 -22.76
CA SER A 300 -2.36 -8.39 -22.38
C SER A 300 -2.05 -8.68 -20.91
N GLY A 301 -2.96 -9.37 -20.20
CA GLY A 301 -2.74 -9.70 -18.79
C GLY A 301 -1.40 -10.39 -18.53
N TRP A 302 -0.91 -11.15 -19.53
CA TRP A 302 0.44 -11.72 -19.54
C TRP A 302 1.56 -10.67 -19.53
N GLN A 303 1.46 -9.59 -20.30
CA GLN A 303 2.46 -8.51 -20.32
C GLN A 303 2.49 -7.76 -18.99
N ILE A 304 1.32 -7.60 -18.35
CA ILE A 304 1.20 -7.05 -17.00
C ILE A 304 1.88 -8.00 -16.02
N ARG A 305 1.51 -9.28 -16.01
CA ARG A 305 2.11 -10.30 -15.15
C ARG A 305 3.62 -10.37 -15.33
N LYS A 306 4.12 -10.38 -16.57
CA LYS A 306 5.56 -10.34 -16.88
C LYS A 306 6.22 -9.08 -16.34
N ALA A 307 5.54 -7.94 -16.41
CA ALA A 307 6.03 -6.72 -15.78
C ALA A 307 6.07 -6.82 -14.24
N PHE A 308 5.15 -7.60 -13.65
CA PHE A 308 5.20 -7.90 -12.23
C PHE A 308 6.31 -8.93 -11.89
N GLN A 309 6.58 -9.91 -12.75
CA GLN A 309 7.56 -10.99 -12.54
C GLN A 309 9.01 -10.61 -12.85
N ASN A 310 9.26 -9.69 -13.78
CA ASN A 310 10.60 -9.17 -14.16
C ASN A 310 11.34 -8.45 -13.02
N VAL A 311 10.80 -8.46 -11.81
CA VAL A 311 11.41 -7.87 -10.62
C VAL A 311 12.18 -8.91 -9.80
N LYS A 312 11.95 -10.21 -10.02
CA LYS A 312 12.80 -11.28 -9.45
C LYS A 312 14.25 -11.21 -9.95
N THR A 313 14.50 -10.54 -11.08
CA THR A 313 15.83 -10.44 -11.71
C THR A 313 16.70 -9.29 -11.22
N PHE A 314 16.20 -8.40 -10.36
CA PHE A 314 17.01 -7.35 -9.73
C PHE A 314 17.45 -7.76 -8.33
N GLY A 315 18.24 -8.84 -8.28
CA GLY A 315 19.11 -9.23 -7.17
C GLY A 315 18.41 -9.69 -5.89
N PRO A 316 18.77 -10.87 -5.33
CA PRO A 316 18.48 -11.11 -3.92
C PRO A 316 19.21 -10.03 -3.11
N LEU A 317 18.51 -9.41 -2.15
CA LEU A 317 19.19 -8.89 -0.98
C LEU A 317 20.00 -10.07 -0.41
N PRO A 318 21.30 -9.91 -0.11
CA PRO A 318 22.10 -11.01 0.43
C PRO A 318 21.61 -11.28 1.86
N PHE A 319 20.58 -12.11 1.99
CA PHE A 319 20.22 -12.74 3.25
C PHE A 319 20.78 -14.16 3.24
N PHE A 320 21.68 -14.36 4.20
CA PHE A 320 22.36 -15.58 4.60
C PHE A 320 21.63 -16.87 4.21
N ALA A 321 22.20 -17.58 3.26
CA ALA A 321 22.21 -19.04 3.30
C ALA A 321 23.05 -19.44 4.52
N HIS A 322 22.43 -19.50 5.71
CA HIS A 322 22.93 -20.42 6.72
C HIS A 322 22.56 -21.81 6.24
N SER A 323 23.55 -22.42 5.60
CA SER A 323 23.65 -23.83 5.31
C SER A 323 23.16 -24.66 6.50
N LEU A 324 22.03 -25.33 6.29
CA LEU A 324 21.77 -26.63 6.91
C LEU A 324 22.88 -27.57 6.42
N VAL A 325 23.98 -27.64 7.16
CA VAL A 325 24.87 -28.80 7.12
C VAL A 325 24.38 -29.70 8.25
N SER A 326 23.83 -30.84 7.83
CA SER A 326 23.49 -31.96 8.69
C SER A 326 24.76 -32.42 9.44
N PRO A 327 24.70 -32.72 10.75
CA PRO A 327 25.76 -33.45 11.40
C PRO A 327 25.61 -34.93 11.04
N ASP A 328 26.57 -35.44 10.27
CA ASP A 328 27.00 -36.83 10.36
C ASP A 328 28.17 -36.91 11.36
#